data_AF-U2L7Q6-F1
#
_entry.id   AF-U2L7Q6-F1
#
_cell.length_a   1.000
_cell.length_b   1.000
_cell.length_c   1.000
_cell.angle_alpha   90.00
_cell.angle_beta   90.00
_cell.angle_gamma   90.00
#
_symmetry.space_group_name_H-M   'P 1'
#
loop_
_entity.id
_entity.type
_entity.pdbx_description
1 polymer ?
#
loop_
_entity_poly.entity_id
_entity_poly.type
_entity_poly.pdbx_seq_one_letter_code
_entity_poly.pdbx_strand_id
1 'polypeptide(L)'
;MNEKIFIEHYQTYYDRVYRAGYAWLRNPHEAEEVAQETFLKLWKREEKFQTMQHMEAWLITVACNQAKNILRRFDHREVENFSEEFDGAVQSDVYKMYFWESMMALREEERTALYFYYFEGYKIKEIAKMMDMNENTIKTHLQRGRKTLRLELGGQDETF
;
A
#
# COMPACT_ATOMS: atom_id res chain seq x y z
N MET A 1 -4.94 23.93 8.05
CA MET A 1 -6.25 23.28 8.30
C MET A 1 -6.79 23.70 9.66
N ASN A 2 -8.10 23.69 9.92
CA ASN A 2 -8.61 23.90 11.29
C ASN A 2 -8.87 22.55 11.98
N GLU A 3 -8.97 22.56 13.31
CA GLU A 3 -9.10 21.36 14.15
C GLU A 3 -10.33 20.51 13.78
N LYS A 4 -11.50 21.14 13.60
CA LYS A 4 -12.73 20.42 13.28
C LYS A 4 -12.63 19.64 11.96
N ILE A 5 -12.16 20.29 10.90
CA ILE A 5 -11.98 19.67 9.58
C ILE A 5 -10.95 18.55 9.65
N PHE A 6 -9.89 18.75 10.43
CA PHE A 6 -8.88 17.70 10.63
C PHE A 6 -9.47 16.46 11.31
N ILE A 7 -10.25 16.62 12.39
CA ILE A 7 -10.90 15.50 13.08
C ILE A 7 -11.84 14.75 12.14
N GLU A 8 -12.63 15.46 11.33
CA GLU A 8 -13.51 14.84 10.33
C GLU A 8 -12.71 13.99 9.32
N HIS A 9 -11.60 14.52 8.81
CA HIS A 9 -10.73 13.77 7.90
C HIS A 9 -10.04 12.59 8.57
N TYR A 10 -9.56 12.77 9.81
CA TYR A 10 -8.96 11.71 10.59
C TYR A 10 -9.94 10.54 10.78
N GLN A 11 -11.13 10.82 11.29
CA GLN A 11 -12.16 9.80 11.53
C GLN A 11 -12.58 9.08 10.24
N THR A 12 -12.61 9.80 9.11
CA THR A 12 -13.03 9.22 7.82
C THR A 12 -11.96 8.33 7.21
N TYR A 13 -10.68 8.71 7.30
CA TYR A 13 -9.61 8.10 6.50
C TYR A 13 -8.60 7.28 7.32
N TYR A 14 -8.59 7.38 8.65
CA TYR A 14 -7.57 6.74 9.49
C TYR A 14 -7.41 5.25 9.21
N ASP A 15 -8.51 4.51 9.21
CA ASP A 15 -8.48 3.06 9.02
C ASP A 15 -7.93 2.66 7.64
N ARG A 16 -8.18 3.45 6.59
CA ARG A 16 -7.62 3.21 5.26
C ARG A 16 -6.12 3.50 5.21
N VAL A 17 -5.69 4.59 5.83
CA VAL A 17 -4.27 4.97 5.93
C VAL A 17 -3.50 3.93 6.75
N TYR A 18 -4.06 3.47 7.87
CA TYR A 18 -3.51 2.39 8.69
C TYR A 18 -3.40 1.08 7.89
N ARG A 19 -4.49 0.67 7.21
CA ARG A 19 -4.47 -0.54 6.37
C ARG A 19 -3.46 -0.45 5.23
N ALA A 20 -3.28 0.72 4.63
CA ALA A 20 -2.25 0.96 3.63
C ALA A 20 -0.86 0.73 4.22
N GLY A 21 -0.51 1.32 5.36
CA GLY A 21 0.77 1.07 6.03
C GLY A 21 0.97 -0.39 6.44
N TYR A 22 -0.06 -1.01 7.02
CA TYR A 22 -0.04 -2.40 7.48
C TYR A 22 0.15 -3.41 6.33
N ALA A 23 -0.40 -3.11 5.15
CA ALA A 23 -0.21 -3.94 3.96
C ALA A 23 1.26 -4.11 3.55
N TRP A 24 2.11 -3.14 3.90
CA TRP A 24 3.56 -3.19 3.66
C TRP A 24 4.33 -3.74 4.86
N LEU A 25 4.01 -3.27 6.07
CA LEU A 25 4.86 -3.48 7.25
C LEU A 25 4.53 -4.75 8.04
N ARG A 26 3.27 -5.22 7.98
CA ARG A 26 2.77 -6.36 8.77
C ARG A 26 3.00 -6.26 10.28
N ASN A 27 3.31 -5.06 10.77
CA ASN A 27 3.53 -4.73 12.16
C ASN A 27 2.49 -3.67 12.57
N PRO A 28 1.59 -3.96 13.52
CA PRO A 28 0.55 -3.02 13.93
C PRO A 28 1.09 -1.68 14.45
N HIS A 29 2.19 -1.72 15.21
CA HIS A 29 2.79 -0.52 15.81
C HIS A 29 3.39 0.39 14.74
N GLU A 30 4.18 -0.18 13.82
CA GLU A 30 4.77 0.58 12.70
C GLU A 30 3.70 1.12 11.75
N ALA A 31 2.61 0.36 11.52
CA ALA A 31 1.49 0.82 10.71
C ALA A 31 0.72 1.99 11.37
N GLU A 32 0.55 1.94 12.69
CA GLU A 32 -0.04 3.03 13.46
C GLU A 32 0.85 4.28 13.42
N GLU A 33 2.16 4.13 13.59
CA GLU A 33 3.11 5.23 13.47
C GLU A 33 3.08 5.88 12.08
N VAL A 34 3.07 5.06 11.01
CA VAL A 34 2.90 5.56 9.63
C VAL A 34 1.59 6.34 9.47
N ALA A 35 0.49 5.86 10.06
CA ALA A 35 -0.78 6.57 9.99
C ALA A 35 -0.70 7.92 10.72
N GLN A 36 -0.20 7.93 11.96
CA GLN A 36 -0.04 9.14 12.76
C GLN A 36 0.87 10.17 12.05
N GLU A 37 2.03 9.75 11.54
CA GLU A 37 2.93 10.64 10.78
C GLU A 37 2.27 11.20 9.50
N THR A 38 1.45 10.39 8.83
CA THR A 38 0.71 10.81 7.64
C THR A 38 -0.30 11.91 7.97
N PHE A 39 -1.06 11.77 9.07
CA PHE A 39 -2.00 12.81 9.51
C PHE A 39 -1.27 14.05 10.08
N LEU A 40 -0.11 13.89 10.72
CA LEU A 40 0.73 15.03 11.10
C LEU A 40 1.19 15.83 9.88
N LYS A 41 1.55 15.16 8.79
CA LYS A 41 1.86 15.82 7.50
C LYS A 41 0.63 16.50 6.91
N LEU A 42 -0.54 15.88 7.01
CA LEU A 42 -1.81 16.49 6.59
C LEU A 42 -2.08 17.80 7.36
N TRP A 43 -1.92 17.78 8.68
CA TRP A 43 -2.14 18.93 9.55
C TRP A 43 -1.22 20.11 9.21
N LYS A 44 0.06 19.82 8.97
CA LYS A 44 1.09 20.80 8.62
C LYS A 44 1.01 21.31 7.18
N ARG A 45 0.19 20.70 6.33
CA ARG A 45 0.08 21.09 4.93
C ARG A 45 -0.66 22.41 4.77
N GLU A 46 -0.04 23.34 4.05
CA GLU A 46 -0.62 24.67 3.76
C GLU A 46 -1.44 24.68 2.45
N GLU A 47 -1.02 23.89 1.47
CA GLU A 47 -1.70 23.77 0.18
C GLU A 47 -3.07 23.09 0.31
N LYS A 48 -4.07 23.66 -0.37
CA LYS A 48 -5.40 23.08 -0.44
C LYS A 48 -5.47 21.97 -1.49
N PHE A 49 -6.15 20.89 -1.14
CA PHE A 49 -6.52 19.87 -2.11
C PHE A 49 -7.64 20.38 -3.02
N GLN A 50 -7.56 20.01 -4.30
CA GLN A 50 -8.58 20.36 -5.29
C GLN A 50 -9.91 19.62 -5.05
N THR A 51 -9.85 18.39 -4.56
CA THR A 51 -11.00 17.52 -4.26
C THR A 51 -10.70 16.61 -3.07
N MET A 52 -11.75 16.04 -2.46
CA MET A 52 -11.61 15.04 -1.39
C MET A 52 -10.89 13.78 -1.88
N GLN A 53 -11.17 13.36 -3.10
CA GLN A 53 -10.49 12.21 -3.73
C GLN A 53 -8.99 12.47 -3.90
N HIS A 54 -8.59 13.71 -4.21
CA HIS A 54 -7.17 14.08 -4.29
C HIS A 54 -6.49 14.05 -2.92
N MET A 55 -7.17 14.51 -1.87
CA MET A 55 -6.66 14.40 -0.50
C MET A 55 -6.49 12.95 -0.06
N GLU A 56 -7.50 12.13 -0.30
CA GLU A 56 -7.48 10.71 0.02
C GLU A 56 -6.32 9.99 -0.70
N ALA A 57 -6.20 10.20 -2.02
CA ALA A 57 -5.09 9.69 -2.82
C ALA A 57 -3.73 10.08 -2.24
N TRP A 58 -3.60 11.34 -1.81
CA TRP A 58 -2.38 11.83 -1.20
C TRP A 58 -2.09 11.16 0.14
N LEU A 59 -3.10 10.95 0.99
CA LEU A 59 -2.93 10.25 2.27
C LEU A 59 -2.43 8.81 2.07
N ILE A 60 -3.06 8.05 1.18
CA ILE A 60 -2.64 6.66 0.90
C ILE A 60 -1.23 6.64 0.30
N THR A 61 -0.94 7.55 -0.64
CA THR A 61 0.40 7.66 -1.26
C THR A 61 1.48 7.95 -0.22
N VAL A 62 1.22 8.90 0.70
CA VAL A 62 2.15 9.27 1.76
C VAL A 62 2.37 8.13 2.75
N ALA A 63 1.33 7.37 3.09
CA ALA A 63 1.44 6.19 3.95
C ALA A 63 2.27 5.08 3.28
N CYS A 64 1.94 4.70 2.03
CA CYS A 64 2.67 3.69 1.28
C CYS A 64 4.15 4.06 1.12
N ASN A 65 4.47 5.32 0.80
CA ASN A 65 5.85 5.79 0.66
C ASN A 65 6.65 5.73 1.97
N GLN A 66 6.01 6.02 3.11
CA GLN A 66 6.65 5.91 4.41
C GLN A 66 6.92 4.46 4.78
N ALA A 67 5.92 3.60 4.62
CA ALA A 67 6.07 2.17 4.86
C ALA A 67 7.15 1.55 3.98
N LYS A 68 7.20 1.91 2.69
CA LYS A 68 8.29 1.60 1.76
C LYS A 68 9.65 2.02 2.31
N ASN A 69 9.78 3.26 2.77
CA ASN A 69 11.05 3.78 3.29
C ASN A 69 11.51 3.04 4.54
N ILE A 70 10.58 2.66 5.42
CA ILE A 70 10.86 1.83 6.60
C ILE A 70 11.38 0.46 6.16
N LEU A 71 10.68 -0.24 5.25
CA LEU A 71 11.14 -1.54 4.72
C LEU A 71 12.53 -1.45 4.07
N ARG A 72 12.81 -0.42 3.27
CA ARG A 72 14.14 -0.24 2.65
C ARG A 72 15.25 -0.01 3.68
N ARG A 73 14.94 0.53 4.86
CA ARG A 73 15.91 0.66 5.96
C ARG A 73 16.18 -0.68 6.62
N PHE A 74 15.20 -1.58 6.67
CA PHE A 74 15.37 -2.95 7.17
C PHE A 74 16.12 -3.85 6.17
N ASP A 75 15.81 -3.74 4.88
CA ASP A 75 16.51 -4.46 3.79
C ASP A 75 18.02 -4.10 3.70
N HIS A 76 18.40 -2.92 4.19
CA HIS A 76 19.81 -2.51 4.31
C HIS A 76 20.45 -2.85 5.66
N ARG A 77 19.71 -3.41 6.63
CA ARG A 77 20.21 -3.73 7.98
C ARG A 77 20.21 -5.21 8.32
N GLU A 78 19.37 -6.05 7.71
CA GLU A 78 19.26 -7.46 8.08
C GLU A 78 19.10 -8.37 6.85
N VAL A 79 20.23 -8.90 6.36
CA VAL A 79 20.28 -10.24 5.77
C VAL A 79 20.60 -11.19 6.92
N GLU A 80 19.70 -11.32 7.89
CA GLU A 80 19.80 -12.39 8.90
C GLU A 80 18.46 -12.53 9.63
N ASN A 81 17.85 -13.71 9.45
CA ASN A 81 16.77 -14.30 10.24
C ASN A 81 15.38 -13.66 10.18
N PHE A 82 14.54 -14.18 9.28
CA PHE A 82 13.10 -14.24 9.53
C PHE A 82 12.67 -15.72 9.49
N SER A 83 12.73 -16.37 10.66
CA SER A 83 12.04 -17.64 10.91
C SER A 83 10.69 -17.34 11.55
N GLU A 84 9.69 -18.07 11.05
CA GLU A 84 8.26 -18.04 11.33
C GLU A 84 7.84 -17.90 12.80
N GLU A 85 6.67 -17.27 13.00
CA GLU A 85 5.59 -17.84 13.82
C GLU A 85 4.28 -17.04 13.57
N PHE A 86 3.25 -17.70 13.03
CA PHE A 86 1.87 -17.23 13.14
C PHE A 86 0.97 -18.42 13.47
N ASP A 87 0.44 -18.40 14.69
CA ASP A 87 -0.46 -19.40 15.24
C ASP A 87 -1.91 -19.14 14.77
N GLY A 88 -2.59 -20.25 14.46
CA GLY A 88 -4.03 -20.45 14.27
C GLY A 88 -4.91 -19.34 13.67
N ALA A 89 -5.31 -19.48 12.39
CA ALA A 89 -6.57 -18.92 11.89
C ALA A 89 -7.13 -19.67 10.66
N VAL A 90 -8.46 -19.58 10.52
CA VAL A 90 -9.37 -20.29 9.59
C VAL A 90 -8.93 -20.19 8.12
N GLN A 91 -9.29 -21.18 7.29
CA GLN A 91 -8.95 -21.32 5.87
C GLN A 91 -9.00 -20.02 5.03
N SER A 92 -9.89 -19.06 5.35
CA SER A 92 -9.96 -17.71 4.77
C SER A 92 -8.70 -16.86 4.99
N ASP A 93 -8.13 -16.91 6.19
CA ASP A 93 -7.02 -16.06 6.61
C ASP A 93 -5.68 -16.60 6.11
N VAL A 94 -5.58 -17.91 5.92
CA VAL A 94 -4.47 -18.58 5.25
C VAL A 94 -4.38 -18.15 3.78
N TYR A 95 -5.48 -18.14 3.03
CA TYR A 95 -5.48 -17.64 1.64
C TYR A 95 -5.11 -16.15 1.56
N LYS A 96 -5.59 -15.32 2.49
CA LYS A 96 -5.17 -13.92 2.57
C LYS A 96 -3.68 -13.82 2.87
N MET A 97 -3.16 -14.64 3.79
CA MET A 97 -1.75 -14.64 4.16
C MET A 97 -0.86 -14.99 2.97
N TYR A 98 -1.13 -16.11 2.28
CA TYR A 98 -0.40 -16.49 1.07
C TYR A 98 -0.51 -15.44 -0.03
N PHE A 99 -1.70 -14.87 -0.26
CA PHE A 99 -1.86 -13.78 -1.23
C PHE A 99 -0.97 -12.58 -0.89
N TRP A 100 -0.90 -12.19 0.38
CA TRP A 100 -0.06 -11.08 0.82
C TRP A 100 1.43 -11.40 0.75
N GLU A 101 1.85 -12.63 1.06
CA GLU A 101 3.23 -13.07 0.85
C GLU A 101 3.63 -13.00 -0.63
N SER A 102 2.77 -13.51 -1.52
CA SER A 102 2.98 -13.40 -2.97
C SER A 102 3.04 -11.94 -3.44
N MET A 103 2.25 -11.04 -2.84
CA MET A 103 2.34 -9.59 -3.09
C MET A 103 3.67 -9.00 -2.62
N MET A 104 4.20 -9.45 -1.48
CA MET A 104 5.49 -8.99 -0.94
C MET A 104 6.69 -9.45 -1.78
N ALA A 105 6.58 -10.60 -2.45
CA ALA A 105 7.57 -11.07 -3.41
C ALA A 105 7.66 -10.22 -4.70
N LEU A 106 6.64 -9.40 -5.00
CA LEU A 106 6.65 -8.51 -6.15
C LEU A 106 7.64 -7.37 -5.98
N ARG A 107 8.13 -6.86 -7.12
CA ARG A 107 8.83 -5.57 -7.12
C ARG A 107 7.93 -4.50 -6.57
N GLU A 108 8.53 -3.55 -5.87
CA GLU A 108 7.83 -2.47 -5.20
C GLU A 108 6.81 -1.74 -6.06
N GLU A 109 7.21 -1.36 -7.27
CA GLU A 109 6.36 -0.59 -8.17
C GLU A 109 5.17 -1.42 -8.67
N GLU A 110 5.36 -2.72 -8.85
CA GLU A 110 4.30 -3.67 -9.24
C GLU A 110 3.30 -3.87 -8.10
N ARG A 111 3.82 -4.09 -6.88
CA ARG A 111 3.02 -4.23 -5.66
C ARG A 111 2.19 -2.98 -5.39
N THR A 112 2.81 -1.80 -5.48
CA THR A 112 2.16 -0.50 -5.26
C THR A 112 1.03 -0.27 -6.25
N ALA A 113 1.29 -0.51 -7.55
CA ALA A 113 0.27 -0.34 -8.59
C ALA A 113 -0.92 -1.29 -8.39
N LEU A 114 -0.65 -2.56 -8.03
CA LEU A 114 -1.70 -3.54 -7.73
C LEU A 114 -2.51 -3.16 -6.49
N TYR A 115 -1.85 -2.69 -5.43
CA TYR A 115 -2.52 -2.24 -4.21
C TYR A 115 -3.50 -1.10 -4.52
N PHE A 116 -3.01 -0.04 -5.18
CA PHE A 116 -3.85 1.09 -5.54
C PHE A 116 -5.01 0.72 -6.46
N TYR A 117 -4.81 -0.21 -7.39
CA TYR A 117 -5.85 -0.60 -8.34
C TYR A 117 -6.92 -1.50 -7.71
N TYR A 118 -6.52 -2.56 -7.00
CA TYR A 118 -7.44 -3.60 -6.54
C TYR A 118 -8.00 -3.35 -5.13
N PHE A 119 -7.21 -2.72 -4.24
CA PHE A 119 -7.61 -2.52 -2.85
C PHE A 119 -8.20 -1.13 -2.63
N GLU A 120 -7.65 -0.11 -3.27
CA GLU A 120 -8.12 1.27 -3.14
C GLU A 120 -9.04 1.69 -4.30
N GLY A 121 -9.09 0.93 -5.40
CA GLY A 121 -10.01 1.18 -6.52
C GLY A 121 -9.63 2.34 -7.44
N TYR A 122 -8.38 2.82 -7.40
CA TYR A 122 -7.94 3.92 -8.25
C TYR A 122 -7.80 3.52 -9.72
N LYS A 123 -8.14 4.45 -10.63
CA LYS A 123 -7.96 4.24 -12.07
C LYS A 123 -6.49 4.41 -12.46
N ILE A 124 -6.08 3.77 -13.56
CA ILE A 124 -4.70 3.83 -14.09
C ILE A 124 -4.15 5.26 -14.18
N LYS A 125 -4.97 6.20 -14.66
CA LYS A 125 -4.61 7.62 -14.76
C LYS A 125 -4.36 8.29 -13.41
N GLU A 126 -5.08 7.89 -12.38
CA GLU A 126 -4.92 8.40 -11.02
C GLU A 126 -3.66 7.82 -10.38
N ILE A 127 -3.46 6.51 -10.54
CA ILE A 127 -2.25 5.80 -10.09
C ILE A 127 -0.99 6.38 -10.74
N ALA A 128 -1.03 6.65 -12.05
CA ALA A 128 0.04 7.28 -12.79
C ALA A 128 0.47 8.62 -12.17
N LYS A 129 -0.50 9.45 -11.77
CA LYS A 129 -0.22 10.71 -11.07
C LYS A 129 0.33 10.49 -9.66
N MET A 130 -0.22 9.54 -8.90
CA MET A 130 0.22 9.25 -7.53
C MET A 130 1.65 8.73 -7.47
N MET A 131 2.04 7.91 -8.46
CA MET A 131 3.36 7.31 -8.54
C MET A 131 4.37 8.13 -9.35
N ASP A 132 3.96 9.29 -9.89
CA ASP A 132 4.76 10.11 -10.82
C ASP A 132 5.33 9.32 -12.01
N MET A 133 4.46 8.53 -12.66
CA MET A 133 4.79 7.66 -13.79
C MET A 133 3.79 7.85 -14.93
N ASN A 134 4.14 7.43 -16.14
CA ASN A 134 3.18 7.44 -17.25
C ASN A 134 2.19 6.25 -17.17
N GLU A 135 1.00 6.39 -17.78
CA GLU A 135 -0.05 5.37 -17.74
C GLU A 135 0.38 4.01 -18.33
N ASN A 136 1.30 3.99 -19.30
CA ASN A 136 1.80 2.74 -19.91
C ASN A 136 2.74 1.99 -18.96
N THR A 137 3.52 2.72 -18.16
CA THR A 137 4.34 2.15 -17.08
C THR A 137 3.45 1.52 -16.01
N ILE A 138 2.37 2.20 -15.61
CA ILE A 138 1.39 1.62 -14.67
C ILE A 138 0.73 0.35 -15.23
N LYS A 139 0.28 0.36 -16.50
CA LYS A 139 -0.25 -0.84 -17.16
C LYS A 139 0.76 -1.98 -17.16
N THR A 140 2.02 -1.66 -17.42
CA THR A 140 3.12 -2.64 -17.41
C THR A 140 3.34 -3.23 -16.01
N HIS A 141 3.33 -2.39 -14.96
CA HIS A 141 3.43 -2.83 -13.57
C HIS A 141 2.27 -3.74 -13.17
N LEU A 142 1.03 -3.35 -13.51
CA LEU A 142 -0.16 -4.18 -13.28
C LEU A 142 -0.06 -5.52 -14.00
N GLN A 143 0.35 -5.52 -15.27
CA GLN A 143 0.48 -6.74 -16.06
C GLN A 143 1.55 -7.68 -15.48
N ARG A 144 2.74 -7.16 -15.17
CA ARG A 144 3.84 -7.96 -14.61
C ARG A 144 3.48 -8.49 -13.23
N GLY A 145 2.94 -7.64 -12.36
CA GLY A 145 2.49 -8.05 -11.03
C GLY A 145 1.43 -9.15 -11.09
N ARG A 146 0.41 -9.01 -11.95
CA ARG A 146 -0.61 -10.07 -12.18
C ARG A 146 0.03 -11.37 -12.67
N LYS A 147 0.98 -11.28 -13.59
CA LYS A 147 1.67 -12.46 -14.12
C LYS A 147 2.44 -13.19 -13.01
N THR A 148 3.19 -12.47 -12.20
CA THR A 148 3.93 -13.06 -11.06
C THR A 148 2.97 -13.68 -10.05
N LEU A 149 1.91 -12.96 -9.65
CA LEU A 149 0.89 -13.52 -8.74
C LEU A 149 0.21 -14.76 -9.32
N ARG A 150 -0.04 -14.81 -10.64
CA ARG A 150 -0.62 -15.99 -11.30
C ARG A 150 0.30 -17.20 -11.16
N LEU A 151 1.61 -17.01 -11.36
CA LEU A 151 2.60 -18.09 -11.23
C LEU A 151 2.73 -18.58 -9.78
N GLU A 152 2.82 -17.66 -8.82
CA GLU A 152 2.94 -17.96 -7.38
C GLU A 152 1.70 -18.66 -6.82
N LEU A 153 0.50 -18.27 -7.27
CA LEU A 153 -0.77 -18.84 -6.81
C LEU A 153 -1.21 -20.08 -7.60
N GLY A 154 -0.34 -20.65 -8.44
CA GLY A 154 -0.59 -21.90 -9.16
C GLY A 154 -1.57 -21.80 -10.34
N GLY A 155 -1.83 -20.59 -10.85
CA GLY A 155 -2.66 -20.37 -12.04
C GLY A 155 -1.91 -20.77 -13.32
N GLN A 156 -2.49 -21.67 -14.11
CA GLN A 156 -1.92 -22.08 -15.39
C GLN A 156 -1.83 -20.89 -16.36
N ASP A 157 -0.73 -20.83 -17.12
CA ASP A 157 -0.49 -19.80 -18.13
C ASP A 157 -1.48 -19.97 -19.31
N GLU A 158 -2.70 -19.45 -19.19
CA GLU A 158 -3.52 -19.20 -20.37
C GLU A 158 -2.93 -17.97 -21.07
N THR A 159 -2.11 -18.26 -22.07
CA THR A 159 -1.63 -17.34 -23.11
C THR A 159 -2.80 -16.91 -23.98
N PHE A 160 -3.02 -15.60 -24.09
CA PHE A 160 -3.81 -14.99 -25.17
C PHE A 160 -2.88 -14.57 -26.31
#